data_AF-A0A9D8MSV7-F1
#
_entry.id   AF-A0A9D8MSV7-F1
#
_cell.length_a   1.000
_cell.length_b   1.000
_cell.length_c   1.000
_cell.angle_alpha   90.00
_cell.angle_beta   90.00
_cell.angle_gamma   90.00
#
_symmetry.space_group_name_H-M   'P 1'
#
loop_
_entity.id
_entity.type
_entity.pdbx_description
1 polymer ?
#
loop_
_entity_poly.entity_id
_entity_poly.type
_entity_poly.pdbx_seq_one_letter_code
_entity_poly.pdbx_strand_id
1 'polypeptide(L)'
;MKYFELSFVLNPNNEAAADVLAALLADVGCDTFVPNDSGLTAYVLQEQYDEAAVRAVVSDFPLHDTAITFTCAEAPDENWNATWEAEHHFEPIVLPNGTSFQIEPRQAFGSGEHATTRMMISLLASLDVHRRTVIDAGCGTGVLSLAAIKLGAAHVYAYDIDEWSVRNAEDNFRLNGYSPSLASSFEIVQGDASCLDVWPVVDIVLANINRNILL
;
A
#
# COMPACT_ATOMS: atom_id res chain seq x y z
N MET A 1 -2.56 7.89 -11.18
CA MET A 1 -3.15 7.60 -12.51
C MET A 1 -4.58 8.10 -12.47
N LYS A 2 -5.07 8.77 -13.53
CA LYS A 2 -6.42 9.35 -13.52
C LYS A 2 -7.44 8.36 -14.08
N TYR A 3 -8.59 8.27 -13.44
CA TYR A 3 -9.69 7.40 -13.83
C TYR A 3 -10.93 8.23 -14.22
N PHE A 4 -11.79 7.65 -15.05
CA PHE A 4 -13.18 8.03 -15.14
C PHE A 4 -14.04 7.09 -14.30
N GLU A 5 -15.06 7.66 -13.66
CA GLU A 5 -16.13 6.91 -13.00
C GLU A 5 -17.35 6.88 -13.91
N LEU A 6 -17.83 5.68 -14.21
CA LEU A 6 -19.03 5.43 -14.99
C LEU A 6 -20.11 4.87 -14.07
N SER A 7 -21.16 5.65 -13.85
CA SER A 7 -22.32 5.24 -13.05
C SER A 7 -23.43 4.73 -13.96
N PHE A 8 -23.74 3.44 -13.88
CA PHE A 8 -24.80 2.76 -14.63
C PHE A 8 -26.03 2.55 -13.75
N VAL A 9 -27.18 3.00 -14.24
CA VAL A 9 -28.50 2.76 -13.65
C VAL A 9 -29.22 1.69 -14.44
N LEU A 10 -29.64 0.62 -13.77
CA LEU A 10 -30.33 -0.54 -14.34
C LEU A 10 -31.80 -0.53 -13.92
N ASN A 11 -32.71 -0.79 -14.87
CA ASN A 11 -34.14 -0.91 -14.58
C ASN A 11 -34.78 -2.08 -15.37
N PRO A 12 -35.18 -3.19 -14.72
CA PRO A 12 -35.12 -3.41 -13.26
C PRO A 12 -33.68 -3.63 -12.76
N ASN A 13 -33.35 -3.04 -11.61
CA ASN A 13 -32.06 -3.31 -10.97
C ASN A 13 -32.06 -4.75 -10.42
N ASN A 14 -31.24 -5.62 -11.02
CA ASN A 14 -31.08 -6.99 -10.58
C ASN A 14 -29.62 -7.41 -10.72
N GLU A 15 -29.18 -8.29 -9.80
CA GLU A 15 -27.79 -8.73 -9.65
C GLU A 15 -27.25 -9.39 -10.93
N ALA A 16 -28.06 -10.24 -11.57
CA ALA A 16 -27.65 -10.92 -12.80
C ALA A 16 -27.35 -9.94 -13.94
N ALA A 17 -28.11 -8.85 -14.07
CA ALA A 17 -27.86 -7.83 -15.08
C ALA A 17 -26.62 -6.98 -14.76
N ALA A 18 -26.37 -6.69 -13.48
CA ALA A 18 -25.15 -6.00 -13.05
C ALA A 18 -23.89 -6.85 -13.34
N ASP A 19 -23.94 -8.15 -13.06
CA ASP A 19 -22.83 -9.09 -13.31
C ASP A 19 -22.50 -9.20 -14.81
N VAL A 20 -23.53 -9.36 -15.65
CA VAL A 20 -23.34 -9.41 -17.11
C VAL A 20 -22.80 -8.09 -17.64
N LEU A 21 -23.28 -6.96 -17.12
CA LEU A 21 -22.80 -5.65 -17.52
C LEU A 21 -21.33 -5.45 -17.13
N ALA A 22 -20.93 -5.84 -15.92
CA ALA A 22 -19.54 -5.79 -15.48
C ALA A 22 -18.62 -6.60 -16.38
N ALA A 23 -19.03 -7.83 -16.73
CA ALA A 23 -18.26 -8.69 -17.63
C ALA A 23 -18.05 -8.06 -19.02
N LEU A 24 -19.10 -7.47 -19.61
CA LEU A 24 -19.00 -6.82 -20.92
C LEU A 24 -18.21 -5.51 -20.88
N LEU A 25 -18.32 -4.75 -19.79
CA LEU A 25 -17.54 -3.53 -19.58
C LEU A 25 -16.04 -3.81 -19.40
N ALA A 26 -15.69 -4.98 -18.86
CA ALA A 26 -14.30 -5.40 -18.72
C ALA A 26 -13.61 -5.56 -20.09
N ASP A 27 -14.33 -6.05 -21.09
CA ASP A 27 -13.80 -6.21 -22.46
C ASP A 27 -13.52 -4.87 -23.16
N VAL A 28 -14.10 -3.76 -22.67
CA VAL A 28 -13.92 -2.40 -23.20
C VAL A 28 -13.08 -1.50 -22.29
N GLY A 29 -12.35 -2.08 -21.34
CA GLY A 29 -11.30 -1.39 -20.57
C GLY A 29 -11.67 -1.00 -19.14
N CYS A 30 -12.88 -1.23 -18.67
CA CYS A 30 -13.19 -1.07 -17.24
C CYS A 30 -12.50 -2.17 -16.42
N ASP A 31 -11.90 -1.84 -15.27
CA ASP A 31 -11.14 -2.81 -14.47
C ASP A 31 -11.66 -2.98 -13.03
N THR A 32 -12.48 -2.04 -12.56
CA THR A 32 -13.01 -2.01 -11.20
C THR A 32 -14.51 -1.82 -11.25
N PHE A 33 -15.24 -2.61 -10.46
CA PHE A 33 -16.70 -2.68 -10.48
C PHE A 33 -17.25 -2.69 -9.06
N VAL A 34 -18.17 -1.77 -8.78
CA VAL A 34 -18.79 -1.61 -7.46
C VAL A 34 -20.31 -1.59 -7.64
N PRO A 35 -21.04 -2.65 -7.20
CA PRO A 35 -22.50 -2.62 -7.18
C PRO A 35 -23.03 -1.47 -6.32
N ASN A 36 -24.11 -0.83 -6.75
CA ASN A 36 -24.77 0.24 -6.01
C ASN A 36 -26.30 0.06 -6.01
N ASP A 37 -27.00 0.86 -5.21
CA ASP A 37 -28.46 0.76 -5.03
C ASP A 37 -29.27 0.84 -6.33
N SER A 38 -28.70 1.46 -7.37
CA SER A 38 -29.34 1.70 -8.66
C SER A 38 -28.79 0.85 -9.81
N GLY A 39 -27.72 0.09 -9.59
CA GLY A 39 -27.04 -0.65 -10.64
C GLY A 39 -25.57 -0.90 -10.32
N LEU A 40 -24.68 -0.30 -11.12
CA LEU A 40 -23.26 -0.61 -11.12
C LEU A 40 -22.43 0.66 -11.33
N THR A 41 -21.36 0.82 -10.57
CA THR A 41 -20.30 1.80 -10.85
C THR A 41 -19.10 1.07 -11.42
N ALA A 42 -18.54 1.55 -12.52
CA ALA A 42 -17.33 1.01 -13.13
C ALA A 42 -16.25 2.09 -13.26
N TYR A 43 -14.99 1.70 -13.17
CA TYR A 43 -13.84 2.60 -13.34
C TYR A 43 -12.97 2.17 -14.51
N VAL A 44 -12.44 3.15 -15.23
CA VAL A 44 -11.55 2.97 -16.40
C VAL A 44 -10.47 4.04 -16.39
N LEU A 45 -9.24 3.66 -16.74
CA LEU A 45 -8.16 4.62 -16.93
C LEU A 45 -8.53 5.62 -18.02
N GLN A 46 -8.28 6.91 -17.80
CA GLN A 46 -8.65 7.97 -18.77
C GLN A 46 -8.07 7.72 -20.18
N GLU A 47 -6.90 7.09 -20.27
CA GLU A 47 -6.24 6.74 -21.54
C GLU A 47 -6.86 5.53 -22.26
N GLN A 48 -7.62 4.70 -21.54
CA GLN A 48 -8.29 3.50 -22.06
C GLN A 48 -9.78 3.74 -22.32
N TYR A 49 -10.31 4.90 -21.91
CA TYR A 49 -11.72 5.21 -22.05
C TYR A 49 -12.11 5.47 -23.50
N ASP A 50 -13.01 4.63 -24.01
CA ASP A 50 -13.70 4.82 -25.29
C ASP A 50 -15.21 4.88 -25.06
N GLU A 51 -15.78 6.08 -25.11
CA GLU A 51 -17.21 6.31 -24.93
C GLU A 51 -18.06 5.55 -25.97
N ALA A 52 -17.58 5.41 -27.21
CA ALA A 52 -18.32 4.72 -28.26
C ALA A 52 -18.39 3.21 -27.97
N ALA A 53 -17.31 2.62 -27.47
CA ALA A 53 -17.27 1.21 -27.06
C ALA A 53 -18.22 0.95 -25.87
N VAL A 54 -18.22 1.81 -24.85
CA VAL A 54 -19.15 1.70 -23.72
C VAL A 54 -20.61 1.84 -24.17
N ARG A 55 -20.91 2.78 -25.07
CA ARG A 55 -22.26 2.94 -25.64
C ARG A 55 -22.69 1.71 -26.44
N ALA A 56 -21.77 1.06 -27.16
CA ALA A 56 -22.06 -0.19 -27.87
C ALA A 56 -22.42 -1.32 -26.89
N VAL A 57 -21.66 -1.48 -25.79
CA VAL A 57 -21.98 -2.46 -24.73
C VAL A 57 -23.39 -2.25 -24.16
N VAL A 58 -23.76 -0.99 -23.90
CA VAL A 58 -25.10 -0.64 -23.39
C VAL A 58 -26.20 -0.91 -24.43
N SER A 59 -25.94 -0.61 -25.71
CA SER A 59 -26.90 -0.84 -26.80
C SER A 59 -27.11 -2.31 -27.12
N ASP A 60 -26.05 -3.11 -27.08
CA ASP A 60 -26.04 -4.52 -27.45
C ASP A 60 -26.21 -5.45 -26.24
N PHE A 61 -26.66 -4.90 -25.10
CA PHE A 61 -26.81 -5.62 -23.85
C PHE A 61 -27.79 -6.81 -24.01
N PRO A 62 -27.40 -8.05 -23.61
CA PRO A 62 -28.14 -9.26 -23.94
C PRO A 62 -29.44 -9.45 -23.14
N LEU A 63 -29.61 -8.76 -22.00
CA LEU A 63 -30.83 -8.81 -21.21
C LEU A 63 -31.75 -7.65 -21.60
N HIS A 64 -32.53 -7.85 -22.67
CA HIS A 64 -33.37 -6.83 -23.29
C HIS A 64 -34.52 -6.31 -22.42
N ASP A 65 -34.81 -6.97 -21.29
CA ASP A 65 -35.78 -6.52 -20.30
C ASP A 65 -35.22 -5.51 -19.30
N THR A 66 -33.90 -5.25 -19.35
CA THR A 66 -33.22 -4.27 -18.50
C THR A 66 -32.82 -3.04 -19.31
N ALA A 67 -33.42 -1.90 -18.97
CA ALA A 67 -33.00 -0.60 -19.48
C ALA A 67 -31.75 -0.12 -18.72
N ILE A 68 -30.75 0.35 -19.47
CA ILE A 68 -29.48 0.84 -18.91
C ILE A 68 -29.25 2.27 -19.37
N THR A 69 -28.92 3.14 -18.42
CA THR A 69 -28.40 4.49 -18.69
C THR A 69 -27.12 4.68 -17.92
N PHE A 70 -26.19 5.48 -18.45
CA PHE A 70 -24.96 5.77 -17.73
C PHE A 70 -24.56 7.24 -17.83
N THR A 71 -23.81 7.68 -16.83
CA THR A 71 -23.12 8.97 -16.80
C THR A 71 -21.63 8.74 -16.58
N CYS A 72 -20.80 9.57 -17.20
CA CYS A 72 -19.35 9.56 -17.01
C CYS A 72 -18.94 10.85 -16.30
N ALA A 73 -18.13 10.72 -15.26
CA ALA A 73 -17.50 11.85 -14.58
C ALA A 73 -16.01 11.54 -14.36
N GLU A 74 -15.19 12.59 -14.23
CA GLU A 74 -13.83 12.39 -13.71
C GLU A 74 -13.94 11.78 -12.32
N ALA A 75 -13.25 10.65 -12.10
CA ALA A 75 -13.15 10.10 -10.76
C ALA A 75 -12.48 11.19 -9.89
N PRO A 76 -13.01 11.47 -8.69
CA PRO A 76 -12.38 12.42 -7.80
C PRO A 76 -10.90 12.06 -7.63
N ASP A 77 -9.99 13.04 -7.67
CA ASP A 77 -8.63 12.90 -7.14
C ASP A 77 -8.71 12.82 -5.59
N GLU A 78 -9.57 11.93 -5.09
CA GLU A 78 -9.71 11.63 -3.68
C GLU A 78 -8.75 10.50 -3.33
N ASN A 79 -7.96 10.74 -2.29
CA ASN A 79 -7.13 9.72 -1.69
C ASN A 79 -8.06 8.75 -0.94
N TRP A 80 -8.71 7.83 -1.65
CA TRP A 80 -9.55 6.77 -1.06
C TRP A 80 -8.80 5.96 0.01
N ASN A 81 -7.48 5.93 -0.09
CA ASN A 81 -6.57 5.39 0.93
C ASN A 81 -6.63 6.17 2.24
N ALA A 82 -6.71 7.50 2.21
CA ALA A 82 -6.84 8.32 3.42
C ALA A 82 -8.19 8.10 4.12
N THR A 83 -9.26 7.87 3.37
CA THR A 83 -10.58 7.52 3.92
C THR A 83 -10.55 6.13 4.56
N TRP A 84 -9.94 5.16 3.88
CA TRP A 84 -9.73 3.82 4.43
C TRP A 84 -8.82 3.84 5.67
N GLU A 85 -7.72 4.60 5.67
CA GLU A 85 -6.78 4.77 6.79
C GLU A 85 -7.40 5.52 7.98
N ALA A 86 -8.30 6.49 7.74
CA ALA A 86 -9.02 7.18 8.80
C ALA A 86 -10.05 6.27 9.50
N GLU A 87 -10.60 5.30 8.77
CA GLU A 87 -11.56 4.32 9.29
C GLU A 87 -10.89 3.07 9.88
N HIS A 88 -9.65 2.77 9.51
CA HIS A 88 -8.89 1.60 9.96
C HIS A 88 -7.73 2.02 10.86
N HIS A 89 -7.98 2.06 12.17
CA HIS A 89 -6.92 2.17 13.17
C HIS A 89 -6.07 0.89 13.18
N PHE A 90 -4.78 1.02 12.87
CA PHE A 90 -3.84 -0.09 12.99
C PHE A 90 -3.49 -0.32 14.47
N GLU A 91 -3.62 -1.57 14.92
CA GLU A 91 -3.21 -1.95 16.26
C GLU A 91 -1.69 -1.80 16.42
N PRO A 92 -1.20 -1.32 17.59
CA PRO A 92 0.22 -1.23 17.84
C PRO A 92 0.92 -2.58 17.69
N ILE A 93 2.08 -2.58 17.07
CA ILE A 93 2.93 -3.76 16.99
C ILE A 93 3.53 -3.99 18.37
N VAL A 94 3.34 -5.18 18.93
CA VAL A 94 3.88 -5.58 20.23
C VAL A 94 5.07 -6.53 20.02
N LEU A 95 6.24 -6.13 20.50
CA LEU A 95 7.45 -6.92 20.48
C LEU A 95 7.44 -7.98 21.61
N PRO A 96 8.20 -9.08 21.47
CA PRO A 96 8.27 -10.12 22.51
C PRO A 96 8.75 -9.63 23.89
N ASN A 97 9.50 -8.52 23.94
CA ASN A 97 9.92 -7.90 25.20
C ASN A 97 8.83 -7.02 25.85
N GLY A 98 7.62 -6.97 25.29
CA GLY A 98 6.48 -6.20 25.76
C GLY A 98 6.46 -4.73 25.30
N THR A 99 7.48 -4.27 24.57
CA THR A 99 7.49 -2.92 24.00
C THR A 99 6.54 -2.85 22.81
N SER A 100 5.76 -1.78 22.71
CA SER A 100 4.90 -1.54 21.55
C SER A 100 5.28 -0.26 20.80
N PHE A 101 4.93 -0.22 19.51
CA PHE A 101 5.12 0.93 18.64
C PHE A 101 4.05 0.95 17.54
N GLN A 102 3.74 2.13 17.00
CA GLN A 102 2.69 2.30 15.98
C GLN A 102 3.28 2.37 14.58
N ILE A 103 2.54 1.85 13.59
CA ILE A 103 2.88 1.98 12.16
C ILE A 103 1.63 2.41 11.43
N GLU A 104 1.72 3.49 10.65
CA GLU A 104 0.73 3.91 9.69
C GLU A 104 1.31 3.66 8.29
N PRO A 105 0.90 2.59 7.59
CA PRO A 105 1.56 2.18 6.36
C PRO A 105 1.38 3.13 5.18
N ARG A 106 0.37 4.02 5.15
CA ARG A 106 0.16 5.07 4.12
C ARG A 106 0.65 4.72 2.69
N GLN A 107 0.19 3.59 2.15
CA GLN A 107 0.59 2.99 0.85
C GLN A 107 1.96 2.31 0.74
N ALA A 108 2.85 2.43 1.72
CA ALA A 108 4.11 1.72 1.78
C ALA A 108 3.94 0.28 2.31
N PHE A 109 4.79 -0.63 1.81
CA PHE A 109 4.78 -2.03 2.26
C PHE A 109 5.34 -2.15 3.68
N GLY A 110 4.70 -2.95 4.52
CA GLY A 110 5.15 -3.22 5.89
C GLY A 110 4.21 -2.75 7.00
N SER A 111 2.90 -3.02 6.89
CA SER A 111 1.92 -2.68 7.93
C SER A 111 2.14 -3.34 9.29
N GLY A 112 3.03 -4.34 9.40
CA GLY A 112 3.21 -5.15 10.61
C GLY A 112 2.27 -6.34 10.74
N GLU A 113 1.18 -6.37 9.96
CA GLU A 113 0.20 -7.47 9.98
C GLU A 113 0.54 -8.59 9.01
N HIS A 114 1.31 -8.29 7.96
CA HIS A 114 1.77 -9.29 7.00
C HIS A 114 2.61 -10.38 7.67
N ALA A 115 2.37 -11.63 7.27
CA ALA A 115 3.01 -12.81 7.86
C ALA A 115 4.55 -12.74 7.82
N THR A 116 5.12 -12.19 6.75
CA THR A 116 6.58 -12.04 6.60
C THR A 116 7.15 -11.01 7.57
N THR A 117 6.45 -9.89 7.80
CA THR A 117 6.86 -8.87 8.77
C THR A 117 6.83 -9.44 10.20
N ARG A 118 5.78 -10.18 10.58
CA ARG A 118 5.71 -10.84 11.90
C ARG A 118 6.81 -11.88 12.09
N MET A 119 7.14 -12.64 11.04
CA MET A 119 8.24 -13.60 11.06
C MET A 119 9.59 -12.89 11.25
N MET A 120 9.86 -11.81 10.51
CA MET A 120 11.08 -11.03 10.64
C MET A 120 11.21 -10.38 12.02
N ILE A 121 10.13 -9.83 12.58
CA ILE A 121 10.13 -9.27 13.94
C ILE A 121 10.44 -10.36 14.98
N SER A 122 9.84 -11.55 14.84
CA SER A 122 10.10 -12.68 15.74
C SER A 122 11.55 -13.16 15.65
N LEU A 123 12.11 -13.23 14.43
CA LEU A 123 13.51 -13.55 14.20
C LEU A 123 14.41 -12.49 14.83
N LEU A 124 14.16 -11.21 14.56
CA LEU A 124 14.93 -10.09 15.10
C LEU A 124 14.94 -10.09 16.63
N ALA A 125 13.80 -10.39 17.27
CA ALA A 125 13.69 -10.52 18.72
C ALA A 125 14.44 -11.75 19.30
N SER A 126 14.75 -12.75 18.47
CA SER A 126 15.58 -13.89 18.86
C SER A 126 17.09 -13.63 18.69
N LEU A 127 17.46 -12.59 17.95
CA LEU A 127 18.84 -12.17 17.76
C LEU A 127 19.30 -11.23 18.88
N ASP A 128 20.59 -11.26 19.20
CA ASP A 128 21.20 -10.26 20.07
C ASP A 128 21.48 -8.97 19.29
N VAL A 129 20.46 -8.11 19.23
CA VAL A 129 20.51 -6.81 18.54
C VAL A 129 20.97 -5.66 19.45
N HIS A 130 21.15 -5.91 20.76
CA HIS A 130 21.43 -4.86 21.72
C HIS A 130 22.82 -4.24 21.46
N ARG A 131 22.86 -2.91 21.32
CA ARG A 131 24.03 -2.09 20.95
C ARG A 131 24.67 -2.46 19.62
N ARG A 132 23.96 -3.19 18.74
CA ARG A 132 24.41 -3.54 17.39
C ARG A 132 24.08 -2.43 16.40
N THR A 133 24.83 -2.40 15.30
CA THR A 133 24.53 -1.58 14.13
C THR A 133 23.78 -2.43 13.12
N VAL A 134 22.68 -1.90 12.57
CA VAL A 134 21.76 -2.65 11.70
C VAL A 134 21.58 -1.91 10.38
N ILE A 135 21.46 -2.66 9.28
CA ILE A 135 20.95 -2.17 7.99
C ILE A 135 19.57 -2.77 7.74
N ASP A 136 18.63 -1.94 7.29
CA ASP A 136 17.31 -2.34 6.79
C ASP A 136 17.19 -2.00 5.30
N ALA A 137 17.36 -3.00 4.44
CA ALA A 137 17.35 -2.87 2.99
C ALA A 137 15.94 -3.04 2.44
N GLY A 138 15.42 -2.01 1.76
CA GLY A 138 14.03 -1.94 1.33
C GLY A 138 13.11 -1.74 2.52
N CYS A 139 13.31 -0.64 3.25
CA CYS A 139 12.72 -0.45 4.57
C CYS A 139 11.20 -0.26 4.56
N GLY A 140 10.58 0.10 3.44
CA GLY A 140 9.13 0.32 3.35
C GLY A 140 8.65 1.30 4.42
N THR A 141 7.70 0.88 5.26
CA THR A 141 7.20 1.65 6.42
C THR A 141 8.22 1.92 7.54
N GLY A 142 9.41 1.31 7.49
CA GLY A 142 10.42 1.37 8.55
C GLY A 142 10.11 0.46 9.75
N VAL A 143 9.18 -0.47 9.63
CA VAL A 143 8.72 -1.35 10.72
C VAL A 143 9.84 -2.19 11.34
N LEU A 144 10.74 -2.75 10.54
CA LEU A 144 11.86 -3.56 11.03
C LEU A 144 12.94 -2.68 11.66
N SER A 145 13.21 -1.52 11.06
CA SER A 145 14.07 -0.49 11.63
C SER A 145 13.61 -0.04 13.03
N LEU A 146 12.33 0.27 13.19
CA LEU A 146 11.76 0.62 14.51
C LEU A 146 11.84 -0.53 15.49
N ALA A 147 11.53 -1.75 15.06
CA ALA A 147 11.66 -2.94 15.90
C ALA A 147 13.11 -3.11 16.40
N ALA A 148 14.12 -2.94 15.54
CA ALA A 148 15.53 -3.03 15.91
C ALA A 148 15.91 -1.99 16.97
N ILE A 149 15.50 -0.72 16.79
CA ILE A 149 15.76 0.35 17.77
C ILE A 149 15.08 0.05 19.11
N LYS A 150 13.80 -0.38 19.09
CA LYS A 150 13.05 -0.72 20.31
C LYS A 150 13.60 -1.97 21.03
N LEU A 151 14.27 -2.86 20.32
CA LEU A 151 15.01 -4.00 20.89
C LEU A 151 16.43 -3.61 21.38
N GLY A 152 16.87 -2.38 21.13
CA GLY A 152 18.10 -1.81 21.69
C GLY A 152 19.27 -1.70 20.72
N ALA A 153 19.05 -1.73 19.41
CA ALA A 153 20.09 -1.41 18.43
C ALA A 153 20.73 -0.04 18.72
N ALA A 154 22.04 0.06 18.52
CA ALA A 154 22.76 1.32 18.70
C ALA A 154 22.46 2.31 17.57
N HIS A 155 22.39 1.81 16.34
CA HIS A 155 22.11 2.61 15.16
C HIS A 155 21.47 1.76 14.06
N VAL A 156 20.54 2.34 13.30
CA VAL A 156 19.92 1.71 12.14
C VAL A 156 20.10 2.56 10.89
N TYR A 157 20.71 1.99 9.86
CA TYR A 157 20.72 2.56 8.52
C TYR A 157 19.62 1.92 7.69
N ALA A 158 18.77 2.70 7.04
CA ALA A 158 17.65 2.21 6.26
C ALA A 158 17.63 2.88 4.90
N TYR A 159 17.36 2.11 3.85
CA TYR A 159 17.13 2.68 2.52
C TYR A 159 15.94 2.04 1.83
N ASP A 160 15.29 2.84 0.98
CA ASP A 160 14.33 2.37 0.01
C ASP A 160 14.50 3.12 -1.32
N ILE A 161 14.20 2.45 -2.43
CA ILE A 161 14.25 3.06 -3.77
C ILE A 161 13.06 4.00 -3.99
N ASP A 162 11.95 3.72 -3.29
CA ASP A 162 10.71 4.47 -3.38
C ASP A 162 10.68 5.63 -2.37
N GLU A 163 10.58 6.85 -2.89
CA GLU A 163 10.51 8.08 -2.08
C GLU A 163 9.30 8.08 -1.13
N TRP A 164 8.18 7.48 -1.54
CA TRP A 164 6.97 7.41 -0.70
C TRP A 164 7.21 6.53 0.53
N SER A 165 7.89 5.40 0.34
CA SER A 165 8.30 4.51 1.42
C SER A 165 9.24 5.22 2.41
N VAL A 166 10.26 5.93 1.91
CA VAL A 166 11.17 6.71 2.77
C VAL A 166 10.42 7.74 3.61
N ARG A 167 9.55 8.54 2.99
CA ARG A 167 8.74 9.55 3.70
C ARG A 167 7.82 8.89 4.74
N ASN A 168 7.23 7.74 4.42
CA ASN A 168 6.39 7.02 5.35
C ASN A 168 7.18 6.43 6.53
N ALA A 169 8.38 5.91 6.30
CA ALA A 169 9.28 5.49 7.37
C ALA A 169 9.62 6.67 8.31
N GLU A 170 9.97 7.84 7.77
CA GLU A 170 10.22 9.03 8.57
C GLU A 170 8.99 9.48 9.38
N ASP A 171 7.79 9.44 8.79
CA ASP A 171 6.53 9.71 9.48
C ASP A 171 6.32 8.72 10.64
N ASN A 172 6.52 7.43 10.42
CA ASN A 172 6.40 6.39 11.45
C ASN A 172 7.45 6.55 12.56
N PHE A 173 8.67 6.95 12.22
CA PHE A 173 9.69 7.28 13.21
C PHE A 173 9.25 8.45 14.08
N ARG A 174 8.74 9.52 13.48
CA ARG A 174 8.19 10.67 14.20
C ARG A 174 7.01 10.29 15.09
N LEU A 175 6.10 9.45 14.60
CA LEU A 175 4.97 8.91 15.36
C LEU A 175 5.42 8.19 16.64
N ASN A 176 6.57 7.53 16.59
CA ASN A 176 7.15 6.78 17.72
C ASN A 176 8.16 7.58 18.55
N GLY A 177 8.22 8.90 18.37
CA GLY A 177 9.06 9.82 19.14
C GLY A 177 10.50 9.94 18.65
N TYR A 178 10.83 9.38 17.49
CA TYR A 178 12.14 9.51 16.85
C TYR A 178 12.13 10.70 15.88
N SER A 179 12.62 11.84 16.35
CA SER A 179 12.79 13.04 15.52
C SER A 179 14.21 13.11 14.96
N PRO A 180 14.48 13.97 13.95
CA PRO A 180 15.84 14.20 13.45
C PRO A 180 16.85 14.63 14.51
N SER A 181 16.40 15.15 15.65
CA SER A 181 17.28 15.45 16.79
C SER A 181 17.89 14.21 17.47
N LEU A 182 17.31 13.03 17.20
CA LEU A 182 17.78 11.70 17.61
C LEU A 182 18.50 10.96 16.47
N ALA A 183 18.93 11.67 15.41
CA ALA A 183 19.62 11.09 14.24
C ALA A 183 20.89 10.29 14.59
N SER A 184 21.43 10.42 15.81
CA SER A 184 22.49 9.54 16.29
C SER A 184 22.09 8.06 16.34
N SER A 185 20.80 7.74 16.32
CA SER A 185 20.28 6.37 16.45
C SER A 185 19.74 5.80 15.14
N PHE A 186 19.57 6.61 14.08
CA PHE A 186 19.07 6.13 12.80
C PHE A 186 19.37 7.10 11.64
N GLU A 187 19.43 6.53 10.44
CA GLU A 187 19.55 7.24 9.17
C GLU A 187 18.61 6.55 8.16
N ILE A 188 17.69 7.29 7.54
CA ILE A 188 16.79 6.80 6.49
C ILE A 188 17.08 7.60 5.24
N VAL A 189 17.37 6.93 4.13
CA VAL A 189 17.70 7.58 2.86
C VAL A 189 16.94 6.97 1.69
N GLN A 190 16.65 7.80 0.69
CA GLN A 190 16.26 7.29 -0.61
C GLN A 190 17.49 6.81 -1.37
N GLY A 191 17.49 5.56 -1.79
CA GLY A 191 18.64 4.95 -2.46
C GLY A 191 18.47 3.46 -2.71
N ASP A 192 19.54 2.85 -3.19
CA ASP A 192 19.63 1.42 -3.46
C ASP A 192 20.84 0.80 -2.73
N ALA A 193 21.27 -0.39 -3.14
CA ALA A 193 22.42 -1.07 -2.54
C ALA A 193 23.73 -0.27 -2.60
N SER A 194 23.85 0.78 -3.43
CA SER A 194 25.01 1.68 -3.43
C SER A 194 25.20 2.43 -2.10
N CYS A 195 24.15 2.55 -1.27
CA CYS A 195 24.27 3.06 0.10
C CYS A 195 25.24 2.22 0.96
N LEU A 196 25.39 0.93 0.65
CA LEU A 196 26.30 0.02 1.36
C LEU A 196 27.78 0.36 1.13
N ASP A 197 28.12 1.07 0.05
CA ASP A 197 29.50 1.45 -0.27
C ASP A 197 30.00 2.62 0.60
N VAL A 198 29.08 3.42 1.16
CA VAL A 198 29.39 4.62 1.94
C VAL A 198 29.17 4.43 3.44
N TRP A 199 28.30 3.49 3.83
CA TRP A 199 28.02 3.20 5.22
C TRP A 199 29.09 2.31 5.87
N PRO A 200 29.26 2.38 7.21
CA PRO A 200 30.21 1.54 7.91
C PRO A 200 29.79 0.06 7.86
N VAL A 201 30.75 -0.82 8.12
CA VAL A 201 30.45 -2.24 8.36
C VAL A 201 29.51 -2.37 9.56
N VAL A 202 28.42 -3.11 9.36
CA VAL A 202 27.37 -3.32 10.37
C VAL A 202 27.37 -4.76 10.90
N ASP A 203 26.67 -4.98 12.01
CA ASP A 203 26.55 -6.30 12.62
C ASP A 203 25.45 -7.16 11.98
N ILE A 204 24.36 -6.52 11.55
CA ILE A 204 23.13 -7.19 11.09
C ILE A 204 22.60 -6.50 9.84
N VAL A 205 22.21 -7.30 8.84
CA VAL A 205 21.48 -6.82 7.66
C VAL A 205 20.12 -7.49 7.64
N LEU A 206 19.07 -6.69 7.60
CA LEU A 206 17.68 -7.08 7.37
C LEU A 206 17.35 -6.76 5.92
N ALA A 207 16.78 -7.73 5.21
CA ALA A 207 16.37 -7.56 3.82
C ALA A 207 15.10 -8.38 3.56
N ASN A 208 13.95 -7.77 3.82
CA ASN A 208 12.64 -8.38 3.54
C ASN A 208 12.15 -7.99 2.14
N ILE A 209 12.96 -8.31 1.13
CA ILE A 209 12.74 -7.93 -0.27
C ILE A 209 12.59 -9.17 -1.15
N ASN A 210 12.21 -8.97 -2.42
CA ASN A 210 12.03 -10.08 -3.35
C ASN A 210 13.34 -10.85 -3.57
N ARG A 211 13.28 -12.19 -3.60
CA ARG A 211 14.41 -13.09 -3.84
C ARG A 211 15.26 -12.70 -5.05
N ASN A 212 14.64 -12.22 -6.13
CA ASN A 212 15.38 -11.88 -7.36
C ASN A 212 16.17 -10.56 -7.26
N ILE A 213 15.89 -9.75 -6.23
CA ILE A 213 16.66 -8.53 -5.91
C ILE A 213 17.82 -8.87 -4.97
N LEU A 214 17.67 -9.92 -4.15
CA LEU A 214 18.68 -10.38 -3.18
C LEU A 214 19.87 -11.13 -3.79
N LEU A 215 19.69 -11.76 -4.96
CA LEU A 215 20.66 -12.65 -5.60
C LEU A 215 21.33 -11.97 -6.79
#